data_AF-A0A6G9VQN9-F1
#
_entry.id   AF-A0A6G9VQN9-F1
#
_cell.length_a   1.000
_cell.length_b   1.000
_cell.length_c   1.000
_cell.angle_alpha   90.00
_cell.angle_beta   90.00
_cell.angle_gamma   90.00
#
_symmetry.space_group_name_H-M   'P 1'
#
loop_
_entity.id
_entity.type
_entity.pdbx_description
1 polymer ?
#
loop_
_entity_poly.entity_id
_entity_poly.type
_entity_poly.pdbx_seq_one_letter_code
_entity_poly.pdbx_strand_id
1 'polypeptide(L)'
;MEFLEKLMQVIVDEGIQTPKAQVERYLSPILGLFLEEILKKTFHKEYQMIVPEFPIRKGTIAKSVGSEQSESNQSTNIDYLMYNQTENKFVFIELKTDSKSFKPSQRKIYEDLKCVAKDKNNIFGQLLYDDLEKILSKSTSKDKYKYLKTKWNDSMSAINDMEIIYIVPAKTGLKEEVGREDENKLCVLYFNDLPVELSLFSEEWKIILEYLKKLDMN
;
A
#
# COMPACT_ATOMS: atom_id res chain seq x y z
N MET A 1 -0.16 -13.42 25.29
CA MET A 1 -1.13 -13.84 24.26
C MET A 1 -2.53 -13.28 24.55
N GLU A 2 -3.11 -13.47 25.73
CA GLU A 2 -4.45 -12.96 26.08
C GLU A 2 -4.70 -11.48 25.75
N PHE A 3 -3.72 -10.59 26.03
CA PHE A 3 -3.83 -9.17 25.68
C PHE A 3 -4.01 -8.96 24.17
N LEU A 4 -3.23 -9.66 23.34
CA LEU A 4 -3.29 -9.53 21.88
C LEU A 4 -4.60 -10.07 21.32
N GLU A 5 -5.08 -11.20 21.84
CA GLU A 5 -6.38 -11.76 21.45
C GLU A 5 -7.51 -10.77 21.74
N LYS A 6 -7.53 -10.19 22.94
CA LYS A 6 -8.50 -9.16 23.32
C LYS A 6 -8.38 -7.91 22.45
N LEU A 7 -7.16 -7.47 22.16
CA LEU A 7 -6.92 -6.31 21.28
C LEU A 7 -7.47 -6.57 19.88
N MET A 8 -7.17 -7.73 19.29
CA MET A 8 -7.65 -8.10 17.96
C MET A 8 -9.16 -8.30 17.93
N GLN A 9 -9.75 -8.85 19.00
CA GLN A 9 -11.21 -8.94 19.16
C GLN A 9 -11.87 -7.57 19.14
N VAL A 10 -11.36 -6.61 19.90
CA VAL A 10 -11.90 -5.24 19.92
C VAL A 10 -11.74 -4.56 18.55
N ILE A 11 -10.59 -4.73 17.89
CA ILE A 11 -10.34 -4.10 16.59
C ILE A 11 -11.21 -4.69 15.48
N VAL A 12 -11.29 -6.02 15.40
CA VAL A 12 -11.93 -6.73 14.29
C VAL A 12 -13.38 -7.05 14.60
N ASP A 13 -13.67 -7.79 15.66
CA ASP A 13 -15.03 -8.27 15.93
C ASP A 13 -15.96 -7.11 16.34
N GLU A 14 -15.51 -6.25 17.27
CA GLU A 14 -16.30 -5.09 17.70
C GLU A 14 -16.18 -3.90 16.75
N GLY A 15 -14.98 -3.66 16.21
CA GLY A 15 -14.71 -2.53 15.33
C GLY A 15 -15.52 -2.56 14.03
N ILE A 16 -15.72 -3.71 13.40
CA ILE A 16 -16.55 -3.82 12.17
C ILE A 16 -18.01 -3.45 12.45
N GLN A 17 -18.52 -3.77 13.64
CA GLN A 17 -19.90 -3.47 14.02
C GLN A 17 -20.08 -2.02 14.47
N THR A 18 -18.99 -1.35 14.82
CA THR A 18 -19.03 0.00 15.39
C THR A 18 -19.19 1.05 14.28
N PRO A 19 -20.27 1.87 14.30
CA PRO A 19 -20.47 2.90 13.30
C PRO A 19 -19.27 3.87 13.23
N LYS A 20 -18.80 4.15 12.00
CA LYS A 20 -17.68 5.05 11.70
C LYS A 20 -16.31 4.58 12.21
N ALA A 21 -16.20 3.40 12.83
CA ALA A 21 -14.90 2.84 13.14
C ALA A 21 -14.11 2.58 11.85
N GLN A 22 -12.81 2.85 11.89
CA GLN A 22 -11.92 2.66 10.76
C GLN A 22 -10.94 1.55 11.09
N VAL A 23 -11.42 0.30 10.99
CA VAL A 23 -10.65 -0.92 11.31
C VAL A 23 -9.30 -0.94 10.59
N GLU A 24 -9.28 -0.52 9.31
CA GLU A 24 -8.07 -0.33 8.50
C GLU A 24 -6.98 0.50 9.20
N ARG A 25 -7.35 1.58 9.91
CA ARG A 25 -6.38 2.45 10.59
C ARG A 25 -5.75 1.82 11.83
N TYR A 26 -6.44 0.87 12.46
CA TYR A 26 -5.91 0.13 13.60
C TYR A 26 -5.05 -1.06 13.14
N LEU A 27 -5.45 -1.71 12.05
CA LEU A 27 -4.72 -2.85 11.49
C LEU A 27 -3.49 -2.45 10.68
N SER A 28 -3.51 -1.29 10.02
CA SER A 28 -2.39 -0.80 9.20
C SER A 28 -1.04 -0.79 9.94
N PRO A 29 -0.89 -0.18 11.14
CA PRO A 29 0.39 -0.23 11.85
C PRO A 29 0.79 -1.65 12.30
N ILE A 30 -0.18 -2.53 12.58
CA ILE A 30 0.08 -3.92 12.97
C ILE A 30 0.62 -4.70 11.76
N LEU A 31 -0.08 -4.65 10.63
CA LEU A 31 0.35 -5.31 9.39
C LEU A 31 1.69 -4.79 8.91
N GLY A 32 1.95 -3.49 9.06
CA GLY A 32 3.23 -2.87 8.70
C GLY A 32 4.45 -3.54 9.32
N LEU A 33 4.31 -4.17 10.49
CA LEU A 33 5.41 -4.92 11.15
C LEU A 33 5.77 -6.21 10.42
N PHE A 34 4.84 -6.78 9.65
CA PHE A 34 4.97 -8.10 9.03
C PHE A 34 5.11 -8.05 7.50
N LEU A 35 4.84 -6.90 6.87
CA LEU A 35 4.75 -6.78 5.41
C LEU A 35 6.01 -7.29 4.67
N GLU A 36 7.22 -6.96 5.15
CA GLU A 36 8.45 -7.43 4.51
C GLU A 36 8.52 -8.96 4.46
N GLU A 37 8.22 -9.62 5.58
CA GLU A 37 8.29 -11.07 5.66
C GLU A 37 7.11 -11.75 4.93
N ILE A 38 5.91 -11.16 5.01
CA ILE A 38 4.74 -11.61 4.25
C ILE A 38 5.09 -11.67 2.76
N LEU A 39 5.54 -10.56 2.19
CA LEU A 39 5.85 -10.48 0.76
C LEU A 39 7.02 -11.39 0.38
N LYS A 40 8.04 -11.49 1.25
CA LYS A 40 9.17 -12.40 1.03
C LYS A 40 8.73 -13.85 0.94
N LYS A 41 7.85 -14.31 1.83
CA LYS A 41 7.35 -15.70 1.78
C LYS A 41 6.38 -15.93 0.63
N THR A 42 5.56 -14.95 0.29
CA THR A 42 4.57 -15.06 -0.79
C THR A 42 5.23 -15.05 -2.18
N PHE A 43 6.23 -14.20 -2.40
CA PHE A 43 6.82 -13.99 -3.74
C PHE A 43 8.25 -14.48 -3.89
N HIS A 44 8.90 -14.96 -2.81
CA HIS A 44 10.30 -15.40 -2.79
C HIS A 44 11.28 -14.32 -3.27
N LYS A 45 11.04 -13.06 -2.87
CA LYS A 45 11.87 -11.89 -3.18
C LYS A 45 12.19 -11.10 -1.91
N GLU A 46 13.22 -10.27 -1.97
CA GLU A 46 13.59 -9.40 -0.84
C GLU A 46 12.85 -8.06 -0.94
N TYR A 47 12.19 -7.69 0.15
CA TYR A 47 11.41 -6.46 0.27
C TYR A 47 11.89 -5.63 1.45
N GLN A 48 11.86 -4.31 1.28
CA GLN A 48 12.17 -3.36 2.33
C GLN A 48 11.07 -2.30 2.42
N MET A 49 10.55 -2.05 3.62
CA MET A 49 9.64 -0.96 3.90
C MET A 49 10.37 0.37 3.75
N ILE A 50 9.84 1.25 2.89
CA ILE A 50 10.32 2.63 2.80
C ILE A 50 9.56 3.46 3.82
N VAL A 51 8.23 3.53 3.68
CA VAL A 51 7.39 4.32 4.56
C VAL A 51 5.92 3.88 4.47
N PRO A 52 5.17 3.89 5.58
CA PRO A 52 3.71 3.87 5.53
C PRO A 52 3.16 5.23 5.08
N GLU A 53 1.91 5.26 4.60
CA GLU A 53 1.17 6.48 4.25
C GLU A 53 1.92 7.36 3.25
N PHE A 54 2.43 6.74 2.17
CA PHE A 54 3.23 7.44 1.17
C PHE A 54 2.36 8.38 0.32
N PRO A 55 2.70 9.68 0.21
CA PRO A 55 1.91 10.64 -0.54
C PRO A 55 2.23 10.59 -2.04
N ILE A 56 1.21 10.36 -2.86
CA ILE A 56 1.26 10.45 -4.31
C ILE A 56 0.68 11.80 -4.74
N ARG A 57 1.48 12.62 -5.41
CA ARG A 57 1.07 13.95 -5.87
C ARG A 57 0.08 13.84 -7.03
N LYS A 58 -1.11 14.46 -6.88
CA LYS A 58 -2.15 14.48 -7.92
C LYS A 58 -1.70 15.22 -9.17
N GLY A 59 -0.90 16.27 -9.05
CA GLY A 59 -0.36 17.00 -10.19
C GLY A 59 0.48 16.15 -11.15
N THR A 60 1.14 15.12 -10.64
CA THR A 60 1.99 14.22 -11.45
C THR A 60 1.15 13.30 -12.31
N ILE A 61 0.08 12.76 -11.73
CA ILE A 61 -0.94 11.97 -12.43
C ILE A 61 -1.67 12.86 -13.45
N ALA A 62 -2.09 14.05 -13.02
CA ALA A 62 -2.80 15.01 -13.85
C ALA A 62 -2.00 15.41 -15.10
N LYS A 63 -0.67 15.54 -14.98
CA LYS A 63 0.23 15.88 -16.09
C LYS A 63 0.32 14.75 -17.13
N SER A 64 0.35 13.49 -16.71
CA SER A 64 0.46 12.36 -17.66
C SER A 64 -0.80 12.18 -18.50
N VAL A 65 -1.97 12.55 -17.96
CA VAL A 65 -3.25 12.50 -18.67
C VAL A 65 -3.64 13.83 -19.32
N GLY A 66 -2.74 14.82 -19.36
CA GLY A 66 -2.97 16.11 -20.04
C GLY A 66 -4.06 16.98 -19.41
N SER A 67 -4.30 16.86 -18.10
CA SER A 67 -5.35 17.61 -17.40
C SER A 67 -4.83 18.92 -16.77
N GLU A 68 -5.74 19.88 -16.58
CA GLU A 68 -5.46 21.20 -15.99
C GLU A 68 -4.98 21.15 -14.52
N GLN A 69 -5.04 19.99 -13.86
CA GLN A 69 -4.61 19.83 -12.48
C GLN A 69 -3.10 19.56 -12.32
N SER A 70 -2.29 19.68 -13.39
CA SER A 70 -0.86 19.38 -13.38
C SER A 70 -0.05 20.14 -12.33
N GLU A 71 -0.50 21.35 -11.97
CA GLU A 71 0.12 22.22 -10.96
C GLU A 71 -0.34 21.92 -9.52
N SER A 72 -1.26 20.98 -9.32
CA SER A 72 -1.76 20.63 -8.00
C SER A 72 -0.68 19.99 -7.13
N ASN A 73 -0.44 20.59 -5.97
CA ASN A 73 0.42 20.04 -4.91
C ASN A 73 -0.38 19.20 -3.90
N GLN A 74 -1.67 18.93 -4.15
CA GLN A 74 -2.43 18.00 -3.35
C GLN A 74 -1.91 16.58 -3.57
N SER A 75 -1.94 15.77 -2.52
CA SER A 75 -1.64 14.35 -2.59
C SER A 75 -2.86 13.50 -2.26
N THR A 76 -2.81 12.24 -2.70
CA THR A 76 -3.53 11.12 -2.08
C THR A 76 -2.49 10.22 -1.45
N ASN A 77 -2.84 9.49 -0.40
CA ASN A 77 -1.92 8.55 0.22
C ASN A 77 -2.18 7.14 -0.30
N ILE A 78 -1.11 6.36 -0.41
CA ILE A 78 -1.16 4.91 -0.43
C ILE A 78 -0.69 4.38 0.92
N ASP A 79 -1.23 3.25 1.37
CA ASP A 79 -0.97 2.74 2.72
C ASP A 79 0.50 2.42 2.96
N TYR A 80 1.21 1.88 1.97
CA TYR A 80 2.66 1.65 2.06
C TYR A 80 3.39 1.82 0.74
N LEU A 81 4.61 2.35 0.83
CA LEU A 81 5.62 2.25 -0.20
C LEU A 81 6.73 1.31 0.28
N MET A 82 7.01 0.30 -0.53
CA MET A 82 8.07 -0.66 -0.31
C MET A 82 9.01 -0.71 -1.52
N TYR A 83 10.18 -1.30 -1.31
CA TYR A 83 11.18 -1.54 -2.34
C TYR A 83 11.40 -3.04 -2.51
N ASN A 84 11.15 -3.57 -3.70
CA ASN A 84 11.53 -4.93 -4.08
C ASN A 84 12.97 -4.90 -4.57
N GLN A 85 13.88 -5.34 -3.72
CA GLN A 85 15.32 -5.31 -3.95
C GLN A 85 15.76 -6.32 -5.01
N THR A 86 14.99 -7.40 -5.19
CA THR A 86 15.29 -8.45 -6.16
C THR A 86 15.04 -7.99 -7.60
N GLU A 87 13.95 -7.25 -7.83
CA GLU A 87 13.57 -6.77 -9.17
C GLU A 87 13.85 -5.28 -9.40
N ASN A 88 14.43 -4.61 -8.41
CA ASN A 88 14.74 -3.17 -8.45
C ASN A 88 13.54 -2.30 -8.84
N LYS A 89 12.42 -2.46 -8.13
CA LYS A 89 11.18 -1.71 -8.40
C LYS A 89 10.45 -1.29 -7.13
N PHE A 90 9.63 -0.25 -7.24
CA PHE A 90 8.75 0.16 -6.14
C PHE A 90 7.53 -0.77 -6.04
N VAL A 91 7.09 -0.98 -4.81
CA VAL A 91 5.91 -1.80 -4.51
C VAL A 91 4.96 -0.97 -3.68
N PHE A 92 3.84 -0.65 -4.29
CA PHE A 92 2.77 0.17 -3.75
C PHE A 92 1.73 -0.78 -3.13
N ILE A 93 1.46 -0.65 -1.82
CA ILE A 93 0.54 -1.56 -1.13
C ILE A 93 -0.70 -0.81 -0.69
N GLU A 94 -1.86 -1.27 -1.16
CA GLU A 94 -3.17 -0.82 -0.71
C GLU A 94 -3.78 -1.88 0.20
N LEU A 95 -4.05 -1.53 1.45
CA LEU A 95 -4.76 -2.34 2.42
C LEU A 95 -6.24 -1.94 2.39
N LYS A 96 -7.13 -2.93 2.38
CA LYS A 96 -8.55 -2.72 2.67
C LYS A 96 -8.99 -3.73 3.71
N THR A 97 -9.93 -3.33 4.58
CA THR A 97 -10.49 -4.23 5.61
C THR A 97 -12.00 -4.41 5.47
N ASP A 98 -12.63 -3.74 4.52
CA ASP A 98 -14.06 -3.84 4.21
C ASP A 98 -14.23 -4.04 2.70
N SER A 99 -15.03 -5.04 2.33
CA SER A 99 -15.34 -5.40 0.95
C SER A 99 -15.95 -4.25 0.13
N LYS A 100 -16.63 -3.30 0.78
CA LYS A 100 -17.26 -2.13 0.14
C LYS A 100 -16.33 -0.93 0.01
N SER A 101 -15.11 -1.00 0.56
CA SER A 101 -14.18 0.13 0.56
C SER A 101 -13.39 0.28 -0.73
N PHE A 102 -13.54 -0.65 -1.68
CA PHE A 102 -12.94 -0.54 -3.00
C PHE A 102 -13.63 0.55 -3.83
N LYS A 103 -12.85 1.55 -4.29
CA LYS A 103 -13.35 2.66 -5.10
C LYS A 103 -12.70 2.66 -6.49
N PRO A 104 -13.47 2.62 -7.59
CA PRO A 104 -12.93 2.67 -8.96
C PRO A 104 -12.03 3.89 -9.23
N SER A 105 -12.29 5.03 -8.57
CA SER A 105 -11.46 6.23 -8.71
C SER A 105 -10.03 6.07 -8.17
N GLN A 106 -9.82 5.27 -7.11
CA GLN A 106 -8.48 4.94 -6.61
C GLN A 106 -7.74 4.02 -7.59
N ARG A 107 -8.44 3.05 -8.17
CA ARG A 107 -7.87 2.18 -9.21
C ARG A 107 -7.36 3.00 -10.40
N LYS A 108 -8.12 4.01 -10.85
CA LYS A 108 -7.69 4.88 -11.95
C LYS A 108 -6.41 5.68 -11.62
N ILE A 109 -6.32 6.25 -10.42
CA ILE A 109 -5.11 6.95 -9.94
C ILE A 109 -3.88 6.05 -10.08
N TYR A 110 -4.03 4.79 -9.72
CA TYR A 110 -2.98 3.78 -9.73
C TYR A 110 -2.62 3.28 -11.14
N GLU A 111 -3.60 3.16 -12.02
CA GLU A 111 -3.36 2.89 -13.45
C GLU A 111 -2.61 4.05 -14.11
N ASP A 112 -3.04 5.28 -13.86
CA ASP A 112 -2.38 6.48 -14.38
C ASP A 112 -0.95 6.61 -13.82
N LEU A 113 -0.71 6.25 -12.56
CA LEU A 113 0.63 6.20 -11.96
C LEU A 113 1.52 5.13 -12.60
N LYS A 114 0.97 3.95 -12.92
CA LYS A 114 1.71 2.93 -13.70
C LYS A 114 2.10 3.46 -15.09
N CYS A 115 1.24 4.24 -15.74
CA CYS A 115 1.58 4.89 -17.01
C CYS A 115 2.73 5.90 -16.84
N VAL A 116 2.74 6.68 -15.75
CA VAL A 116 3.85 7.57 -15.41
C VAL A 116 5.16 6.80 -15.23
N ALA A 117 5.14 5.67 -14.52
CA ALA A 117 6.33 4.86 -14.30
C ALA A 117 6.89 4.27 -15.60
N LYS A 118 6.03 3.89 -16.56
CA LYS A 118 6.42 3.35 -17.87
C LYS A 118 6.93 4.41 -18.86
N ASP A 119 6.81 5.71 -18.57
CA ASP A 119 7.27 6.78 -19.44
C ASP A 119 8.81 6.83 -19.47
N LYS A 120 9.39 6.44 -20.60
CA LYS A 120 10.85 6.38 -20.82
C LYS A 120 11.53 7.75 -20.80
N ASN A 121 10.77 8.85 -20.84
CA ASN A 121 11.34 10.20 -20.77
C ASN A 121 11.63 10.65 -19.34
N ASN A 122 11.19 9.90 -18.34
CA ASN A 122 11.32 10.27 -16.93
C ASN A 122 12.01 9.16 -16.15
N ILE A 123 12.62 9.53 -15.03
CA ILE A 123 13.07 8.56 -14.03
C ILE A 123 12.04 8.53 -12.91
N PHE A 124 11.35 7.42 -12.71
CA PHE A 124 10.15 7.36 -11.85
C PHE A 124 10.49 7.67 -10.38
N GLY A 125 11.58 7.11 -9.86
CA GLY A 125 12.05 7.38 -8.51
C GLY A 125 12.42 8.85 -8.30
N GLN A 126 13.16 9.45 -9.24
CA GLN A 126 13.46 10.88 -9.18
C GLN A 126 12.19 11.73 -9.20
N LEU A 127 11.21 11.36 -10.04
CA LEU A 127 9.93 12.05 -10.10
C LEU A 127 9.18 12.01 -8.77
N LEU A 128 9.11 10.83 -8.13
CA LEU A 128 8.50 10.69 -6.80
C LEU A 128 9.23 11.54 -5.75
N TYR A 129 10.58 11.57 -5.79
CA TYR A 129 11.36 12.41 -4.91
C TYR A 129 11.07 13.91 -5.11
N ASP A 130 11.05 14.38 -6.36
CA ASP A 130 10.74 15.76 -6.71
C ASP A 130 9.31 16.14 -6.28
N ASP A 131 8.38 15.19 -6.34
CA ASP A 131 7.01 15.41 -5.88
C ASP A 131 6.93 15.60 -4.37
N LEU A 132 7.74 14.88 -3.59
CA LEU A 132 7.87 15.13 -2.16
C LEU A 132 8.37 16.54 -1.88
N GLU A 133 9.31 17.06 -2.65
CA GLU A 133 9.80 18.45 -2.52
C GLU A 133 8.69 19.46 -2.81
N LYS A 134 7.95 19.23 -3.89
CA LYS A 134 6.83 20.12 -4.26
C LYS A 134 5.74 20.11 -3.20
N ILE A 135 5.38 18.95 -2.65
CA ILE A 135 4.41 18.85 -1.56
C ILE A 135 4.97 19.53 -0.30
N LEU A 136 6.22 19.25 0.09
CA LEU A 136 6.90 19.85 1.24
C LEU A 136 6.90 21.38 1.16
N SER A 137 7.13 21.95 -0.03
CA SER A 137 7.17 23.39 -0.25
C SER A 137 5.84 24.09 0.07
N LYS A 138 4.71 23.38 -0.05
CA LYS A 138 3.34 23.90 0.17
C LYS A 138 2.69 23.38 1.46
N SER A 139 3.26 22.37 2.09
CA SER A 139 2.71 21.73 3.28
C SER A 139 2.90 22.58 4.54
N THR A 140 1.88 22.62 5.40
CA THR A 140 1.97 23.16 6.77
C THR A 140 2.66 22.18 7.72
N SER A 141 2.69 20.88 7.40
CA SER A 141 3.27 19.80 8.20
C SER A 141 4.67 19.40 7.71
N LYS A 142 5.58 20.37 7.55
CA LYS A 142 6.88 20.18 6.90
C LYS A 142 7.71 19.05 7.48
N ASP A 143 7.70 18.89 8.80
CA ASP A 143 8.59 17.93 9.47
C ASP A 143 8.23 16.47 9.15
N LYS A 144 6.96 16.16 8.85
CA LYS A 144 6.55 14.82 8.39
C LYS A 144 7.18 14.46 7.05
N TYR A 145 7.19 15.41 6.12
CA TYR A 145 7.79 15.21 4.79
C TYR A 145 9.32 15.20 4.86
N LYS A 146 9.93 15.99 5.74
CA LYS A 146 11.38 15.89 6.01
C LYS A 146 11.75 14.52 6.54
N TYR A 147 10.99 13.98 7.50
CA TYR A 147 11.19 12.60 8.00
C TYR A 147 11.05 11.57 6.88
N LEU A 148 10.03 11.69 6.04
CA LEU A 148 9.86 10.78 4.90
C LEU A 148 11.06 10.83 3.94
N LYS A 149 11.61 12.02 3.67
CA LYS A 149 12.82 12.16 2.85
C LYS A 149 14.05 11.48 3.46
N THR A 150 14.16 11.36 4.79
CA THR A 150 15.29 10.62 5.39
C THR A 150 15.20 9.10 5.19
N LYS A 151 14.04 8.60 4.75
CA LYS A 151 13.84 7.20 4.36
C LYS A 151 14.17 6.93 2.90
N TRP A 152 14.31 7.98 2.09
CA TRP A 152 14.66 7.88 0.68
C TRP A 152 16.18 7.80 0.51
N ASN A 153 16.66 6.86 -0.31
CA ASN A 153 18.09 6.74 -0.62
C ASN A 153 18.37 7.00 -2.11
N ASP A 154 19.62 7.26 -2.46
CA ASP A 154 20.00 7.64 -3.83
C ASP A 154 19.72 6.53 -4.85
N SER A 155 19.82 5.25 -4.45
CA SER A 155 19.50 4.12 -5.34
C SER A 155 18.03 4.09 -5.74
N MET A 156 17.12 4.53 -4.85
CA MET A 156 15.69 4.60 -5.14
C MET A 156 15.38 5.64 -6.22
N SER A 157 16.17 6.70 -6.32
CA SER A 157 15.98 7.73 -7.34
C SER A 157 16.22 7.23 -8.77
N ALA A 158 16.91 6.09 -8.94
CA ALA A 158 17.17 5.47 -10.25
C ALA A 158 16.10 4.44 -10.68
N ILE A 159 15.13 4.13 -9.81
CA ILE A 159 14.09 3.12 -10.08
C ILE A 159 13.08 3.66 -11.10
N ASN A 160 12.74 2.83 -12.10
CA ASN A 160 11.84 3.19 -13.20
C ASN A 160 10.63 2.26 -13.35
N ASP A 161 10.42 1.38 -12.37
CA ASP A 161 9.31 0.43 -12.45
C ASP A 161 8.57 0.38 -11.12
N MET A 162 7.32 -0.04 -11.19
CA MET A 162 6.47 -0.22 -10.04
C MET A 162 5.46 -1.35 -10.22
N GLU A 163 5.04 -1.93 -9.10
CA GLU A 163 3.86 -2.76 -9.03
C GLU A 163 2.94 -2.33 -7.88
N ILE A 164 1.71 -2.82 -7.92
CA ILE A 164 0.71 -2.55 -6.89
C ILE A 164 0.20 -3.89 -6.37
N ILE A 165 0.26 -4.04 -5.05
CA ILE A 165 -0.25 -5.20 -4.32
C ILE A 165 -1.42 -4.74 -3.46
N TYR A 166 -2.56 -5.39 -3.63
CA TYR A 166 -3.74 -5.19 -2.80
C TYR A 166 -3.78 -6.28 -1.74
N ILE A 167 -3.93 -5.89 -0.47
CA ILE A 167 -4.21 -6.81 0.63
C ILE A 167 -5.62 -6.51 1.11
N VAL A 168 -6.57 -7.39 0.82
CA VAL A 168 -8.00 -7.08 0.93
C VAL A 168 -8.83 -8.29 1.37
N PRO A 169 -10.08 -8.13 1.84
CA PRO A 169 -10.95 -9.26 2.11
C PRO A 169 -11.29 -10.04 0.83
N ALA A 170 -11.35 -11.37 0.92
CA ALA A 170 -11.78 -12.25 -0.19
C ALA A 170 -13.16 -11.86 -0.75
N LYS A 171 -14.06 -11.39 0.10
CA LYS A 171 -15.40 -10.94 -0.29
C LYS A 171 -15.40 -9.75 -1.26
N THR A 172 -14.30 -9.03 -1.41
CA THR A 172 -14.17 -8.01 -2.48
C THR A 172 -14.35 -8.59 -3.88
N GLY A 173 -14.02 -9.87 -4.10
CA GLY A 173 -14.03 -10.48 -5.43
C GLY A 173 -12.98 -9.90 -6.38
N LEU A 174 -12.01 -9.14 -5.87
CA LEU A 174 -11.08 -8.37 -6.70
C LEU A 174 -10.15 -9.26 -7.54
N LYS A 175 -9.73 -10.43 -7.03
CA LYS A 175 -8.96 -11.42 -7.81
C LYS A 175 -9.75 -11.89 -9.03
N GLU A 176 -11.04 -12.14 -8.85
CA GLU A 176 -11.92 -12.64 -9.90
C GLU A 176 -12.22 -11.56 -10.95
N GLU A 177 -12.29 -10.30 -10.53
CA GLU A 177 -12.40 -9.15 -11.45
C GLU A 177 -11.11 -8.97 -12.27
N VAL A 178 -9.95 -8.97 -11.60
CA VAL A 178 -8.65 -8.75 -12.24
C VAL A 178 -8.25 -9.92 -13.14
N GLY A 179 -8.54 -11.16 -12.75
CA GLY A 179 -8.22 -12.36 -13.54
C GLY A 179 -8.95 -12.43 -14.90
N ARG A 180 -9.94 -11.58 -15.13
CA ARG A 180 -10.67 -11.45 -16.41
C ARG A 180 -10.05 -10.41 -17.36
N GLU A 181 -9.21 -9.52 -16.85
CA GLU A 181 -8.58 -8.43 -17.61
C GLU A 181 -7.06 -8.65 -17.67
N ASP A 182 -6.62 -9.52 -18.58
CA ASP A 182 -5.21 -9.88 -18.73
C ASP A 182 -4.47 -8.81 -19.57
N GLU A 183 -3.56 -8.08 -18.92
CA GLU A 183 -2.26 -7.58 -19.47
C GLU A 183 -1.50 -6.67 -18.48
N ASN A 184 -2.16 -6.13 -17.43
CA ASN A 184 -1.52 -5.27 -16.40
C ASN A 184 -1.70 -5.79 -14.96
N LYS A 185 -1.58 -7.12 -14.80
CA LYS A 185 -1.85 -7.92 -13.58
C LYS A 185 -1.72 -7.12 -12.29
N LEU A 186 -2.87 -6.69 -11.77
CA LEU A 186 -2.98 -6.23 -10.39
C LEU A 186 -2.61 -7.43 -9.50
N CYS A 187 -1.69 -7.25 -8.56
CA CYS A 187 -1.43 -8.30 -7.59
C CYS A 187 -2.43 -8.15 -6.45
N VAL A 188 -3.15 -9.22 -6.12
CA VAL A 188 -4.14 -9.22 -5.04
C VAL A 188 -3.84 -10.38 -4.11
N LEU A 189 -3.77 -10.09 -2.82
CA LEU A 189 -3.68 -11.06 -1.73
C LEU A 189 -4.92 -10.89 -0.86
N TYR A 190 -5.68 -11.96 -0.70
CA TYR A 190 -6.69 -12.07 0.33
C TYR A 190 -6.04 -12.38 1.68
N PHE A 191 -6.74 -12.13 2.78
CA PHE A 191 -6.18 -12.47 4.10
C PHE A 191 -5.91 -13.97 4.23
N ASN A 192 -6.69 -14.81 3.56
CA ASN A 192 -6.42 -16.24 3.45
C ASN A 192 -5.18 -16.63 2.64
N ASP A 193 -4.65 -15.75 1.78
CA ASP A 193 -3.41 -16.01 1.04
C ASP A 193 -2.14 -15.69 1.84
N LEU A 194 -2.28 -15.01 2.98
CA LEU A 194 -1.12 -14.61 3.77
C LEU A 194 -0.47 -15.84 4.44
N PRO A 195 0.87 -15.89 4.50
CA PRO A 195 1.59 -17.04 5.03
C PRO A 195 1.25 -17.27 6.51
N VAL A 196 1.03 -18.53 6.88
CA VAL A 196 0.66 -18.90 8.27
C VAL A 196 1.82 -18.73 9.23
N GLU A 197 3.03 -19.11 8.80
CA GLU A 197 4.22 -19.05 9.64
C GLU A 197 5.05 -17.84 9.22
N LEU A 198 5.42 -17.00 10.18
CA LEU A 198 6.42 -15.93 10.07
C LEU A 198 7.55 -16.19 11.10
N SER A 199 8.71 -15.58 10.90
CA SER A 199 9.91 -15.76 11.71
C SER A 199 9.91 -14.84 12.92
N LEU A 200 9.47 -13.59 12.73
CA LEU A 200 9.29 -12.62 13.79
C LEU A 200 7.87 -12.70 14.34
N PHE A 201 7.75 -12.78 15.67
CA PHE A 201 6.48 -12.82 16.39
C PHE A 201 5.50 -13.88 15.85
N SER A 202 5.99 -15.11 15.57
CA SER A 202 5.18 -16.15 14.91
C SER A 202 3.86 -16.45 15.64
N GLU A 203 3.91 -16.54 16.98
CA GLU A 203 2.72 -16.85 17.78
C GLU A 203 1.72 -15.68 17.78
N GLU A 204 2.21 -14.44 17.84
CA GLU A 204 1.38 -13.25 17.70
C GLU A 204 0.76 -13.14 16.29
N TRP A 205 1.56 -13.45 15.27
CA TRP A 205 1.12 -13.43 13.88
C TRP A 205 -0.01 -14.42 13.64
N LYS A 206 0.06 -15.63 14.20
CA LYS A 206 -1.03 -16.62 14.11
C LYS A 206 -2.35 -16.05 14.60
N ILE A 207 -2.33 -15.39 15.76
CA ILE A 207 -3.52 -14.73 16.32
C ILE A 207 -3.99 -13.61 15.38
N ILE A 208 -3.08 -12.73 14.94
CA ILE A 208 -3.42 -11.63 14.05
C ILE A 208 -4.06 -12.15 12.75
N LEU A 209 -3.45 -13.16 12.14
CA LEU A 209 -3.90 -13.79 10.90
C LEU A 209 -5.28 -14.43 11.06
N GLU A 210 -5.57 -15.11 12.18
CA GLU A 210 -6.89 -15.66 12.45
C GLU A 210 -7.97 -14.58 12.43
N TYR A 211 -7.72 -13.42 13.05
CA TYR A 211 -8.65 -12.29 13.02
C TYR A 211 -8.74 -11.63 11.64
N LEU A 212 -7.62 -11.48 10.92
CA LEU A 212 -7.63 -10.98 9.54
C LEU A 212 -8.49 -11.88 8.64
N LYS A 213 -8.39 -13.21 8.79
CA LYS A 213 -9.21 -14.17 8.02
C LYS A 213 -10.70 -14.09 8.32
N LYS A 214 -11.12 -13.57 9.49
CA LYS A 214 -12.54 -13.27 9.73
C LYS A 214 -13.06 -12.17 8.79
N LEU A 215 -12.20 -11.23 8.40
CA LEU A 215 -12.56 -10.17 7.45
C LEU A 215 -12.90 -10.73 6.07
N ASP A 216 -12.30 -11.84 5.65
CA ASP A 216 -12.62 -12.47 4.35
C ASP A 216 -14.09 -12.92 4.25
N MET A 217 -14.78 -13.14 5.37
CA MET A 217 -16.18 -13.56 5.43
C MET A 217 -17.17 -12.39 5.56
N ASN A 218 -16.69 -11.23 6.01
CA ASN A 218 -17.50 -10.06 6.36
C ASN A 218 -17.66 -9.06 5.21
#